data_AF-A0A3N6I393-F1
#
_entry.id   AF-A0A3N6I393-F1
#
_cell.length_a   1.000
_cell.length_b   1.000
_cell.length_c   1.000
_cell.angle_alpha   90.00
_cell.angle_beta   90.00
_cell.angle_gamma   90.00
#
_symmetry.space_group_name_H-M   'P 1'
#
loop_
_entity.id
_entity.type
_entity.pdbx_description
1 polymer ?
#
loop_
_entity_poly.entity_id
_entity_poly.type
_entity_poly.pdbx_seq_one_letter_code
_entity_poly.pdbx_strand_id
1 'polypeptide(L)'
;MQFTVLKYGAAIPPRPGAYLVTDNWNDFGFWTLFDLHVRLPEGGAPLRIGYVRIAHNSMEREGVARTADLLSSSFWSLGSGFFSLAQEDDYYENLRTLLPPGVYDEILRALNDVAYVDGLSEQFLQLPVFQSSLLRDHRTGELRRKQEIARGSRHRIVAFRWSYTSPQRGLHPPHKFEFETKPGSLPATNLQALIGRNGVGKSRLLHALAEEATAGRIAVESGSGGEDNSFTACVVVSFSPFDQLYKPPLTAVMKFDYIGLRHQEAGRLKFDEERTQEFVDSFDRVRIGATGERWRKAVSTLNYAASGFLDGHMEVIDSMMREEGHQQFRDAMSNVFDDLSSGHKVALLMVTRLIEVVGERTLVLIDEPETHLHPPLLSALTQALSDLVADRNGMALVATHSPVVLQEVPASCVWEMHRHGDELTAHRPGLETYGESVGELTHDAFGLEATSSGFHATIAREVEAGGSYEDITSRFSGLGSEARALLRAMTSGHARRQG
;
A
#
# COMPACT_ATOMS: atom_id res chain seq x y z
N MET A 1 -26.23 -22.31 13.68
CA MET A 1 -25.24 -22.23 14.77
C MET A 1 -25.71 -21.16 15.75
N GLN A 2 -25.42 -21.29 17.05
CA GLN A 2 -25.74 -20.23 18.02
C GLN A 2 -24.64 -19.16 18.04
N PHE A 3 -25.05 -17.89 17.97
CA PHE A 3 -24.18 -16.73 18.16
C PHE A 3 -24.13 -16.34 19.64
N THR A 4 -22.95 -15.96 20.13
CA THR A 4 -22.74 -15.41 21.47
C THR A 4 -21.99 -14.09 21.37
N VAL A 5 -22.50 -13.04 22.02
CA VAL A 5 -21.83 -11.74 22.10
C VAL A 5 -20.86 -11.75 23.27
N LEU A 6 -19.60 -11.44 23.00
CA LEU A 6 -18.53 -11.40 23.99
C LEU A 6 -17.98 -9.98 24.10
N LYS A 7 -17.57 -9.59 25.31
CA LYS A 7 -16.80 -8.36 25.50
C LYS A 7 -15.38 -8.56 24.98
N TYR A 8 -14.73 -7.46 24.61
CA TYR A 8 -13.32 -7.47 24.29
C TYR A 8 -12.48 -8.11 25.40
N GLY A 9 -11.46 -8.89 25.04
CA GLY A 9 -10.57 -9.60 25.96
C GLY A 9 -11.18 -10.82 26.63
N ALA A 10 -12.48 -11.09 26.46
CA ALA A 10 -13.08 -12.31 26.97
C ALA A 10 -12.55 -13.54 26.21
N ALA A 11 -12.22 -14.60 26.94
CA ALA A 11 -11.80 -15.85 26.34
C ALA A 11 -12.97 -16.47 25.54
N ILE A 12 -12.68 -16.89 24.31
CA ILE A 12 -13.66 -17.59 23.47
C ILE A 12 -13.98 -18.95 24.11
N PRO A 13 -15.24 -19.22 24.48
CA PRO A 13 -15.63 -20.47 25.10
C PRO A 13 -15.16 -21.70 24.33
N PRO A 14 -14.77 -22.79 25.01
CA PRO A 14 -14.29 -24.04 24.39
C PRO A 14 -15.47 -24.91 23.94
N ARG A 15 -16.48 -24.32 23.28
CA ARG A 15 -17.64 -25.04 22.74
C ARG A 15 -17.91 -24.59 21.30
N PRO A 16 -18.58 -25.40 20.46
CA PRO A 16 -18.91 -24.99 19.10
C PRO A 16 -19.87 -23.79 19.12
N GLY A 17 -19.68 -22.85 18.19
CA GLY A 17 -20.47 -21.64 18.13
C GLY A 17 -19.82 -20.52 17.34
N ALA A 18 -20.61 -19.49 17.06
CA ALA A 18 -20.16 -18.23 16.48
C ALA A 18 -20.05 -17.18 17.60
N TYR A 19 -18.95 -16.47 17.65
CA TYR A 19 -18.61 -15.53 18.72
C TYR A 19 -18.38 -14.15 18.12
N LEU A 20 -19.21 -13.20 18.53
CA LEU A 20 -19.10 -11.80 18.13
C LEU A 20 -18.43 -11.04 19.26
N VAL A 21 -17.14 -10.77 19.12
CA VAL A 21 -16.38 -10.01 20.11
C VAL A 21 -16.59 -8.53 19.81
N THR A 22 -17.20 -7.79 20.75
CA THR A 22 -17.40 -6.34 20.61
C THR A 22 -16.06 -5.63 20.52
N ASP A 23 -15.95 -4.64 19.65
CA ASP A 23 -14.90 -3.62 19.74
C ASP A 23 -15.48 -2.32 20.34
N ASN A 24 -14.63 -1.50 20.94
CA ASN A 24 -15.02 -0.20 21.49
C ASN A 24 -14.96 0.93 20.44
N TRP A 25 -14.78 0.56 19.18
CA TRP A 25 -14.67 1.51 18.08
C TRP A 25 -15.94 2.35 17.89
N ASN A 26 -15.74 3.66 17.87
CA ASN A 26 -16.79 4.65 17.65
C ASN A 26 -16.77 5.14 16.19
N ASP A 27 -17.77 4.73 15.41
CA ASP A 27 -18.06 5.20 14.05
C ASP A 27 -18.97 6.43 14.06
N PHE A 28 -18.39 7.62 14.29
CA PHE A 28 -19.13 8.90 14.21
C PHE A 28 -20.41 8.92 15.08
N GLY A 29 -20.33 8.35 16.28
CA GLY A 29 -21.42 8.19 17.23
C GLY A 29 -22.09 6.82 17.20
N PHE A 30 -21.54 5.82 16.50
CA PHE A 30 -22.11 4.46 16.44
C PHE A 30 -21.08 3.38 16.83
N TRP A 31 -21.48 2.41 17.66
CA TRP A 31 -20.68 1.25 18.03
C TRP A 31 -21.29 -0.01 17.42
N THR A 32 -20.84 -0.34 16.22
CA THR A 32 -21.40 -1.42 15.38
C THR A 32 -20.40 -2.52 15.07
N LEU A 33 -19.12 -2.37 15.42
CA LEU A 33 -18.04 -3.26 14.98
C LEU A 33 -17.91 -4.49 15.91
N PHE A 34 -17.85 -5.66 15.28
CA PHE A 34 -17.61 -6.95 15.94
C PHE A 34 -16.53 -7.74 15.21
N ASP A 35 -15.67 -8.43 15.93
CA ASP A 35 -14.75 -9.44 15.39
C ASP A 35 -15.41 -10.83 15.49
N LEU A 36 -15.65 -11.47 14.34
CA LEU A 36 -16.31 -12.76 14.27
C LEU A 36 -15.29 -13.90 14.36
N HIS A 37 -15.49 -14.77 15.34
CA HIS A 37 -14.76 -16.02 15.51
C HIS A 37 -15.72 -17.20 15.46
N VAL A 38 -15.32 -18.31 14.84
CA VAL A 38 -16.13 -19.52 14.72
C VAL A 38 -15.36 -20.71 15.27
N ARG A 39 -15.99 -21.47 16.17
CA ARG A 39 -15.47 -22.77 16.61
C ARG A 39 -16.35 -23.88 16.05
N LEU A 40 -15.72 -24.78 15.29
CA LEU A 40 -16.42 -25.89 14.65
C LEU A 40 -16.77 -27.01 15.66
N PRO A 41 -17.77 -27.86 15.34
CA PRO A 41 -18.15 -29.01 16.17
C PRO A 41 -17.01 -29.98 16.46
N GLU A 42 -16.08 -30.10 15.52
CA GLU A 42 -14.91 -31.00 15.59
C GLU A 42 -13.87 -30.55 16.65
N GLY A 43 -14.05 -29.37 17.24
CA GLY A 43 -13.10 -28.78 18.17
C GLY A 43 -12.02 -27.96 17.46
N GLY A 44 -10.83 -27.89 18.06
CA GLY A 44 -9.72 -27.09 17.52
C GLY A 44 -9.76 -25.61 17.94
N ALA A 45 -8.73 -24.85 17.54
CA ALA A 45 -8.65 -23.40 17.81
C ALA A 45 -9.80 -22.64 17.14
N PRO A 46 -10.29 -21.52 17.73
CA PRO A 46 -11.30 -20.71 17.08
C PRO A 46 -10.74 -20.14 15.77
N LEU A 47 -11.51 -20.28 14.69
CA LEU A 47 -11.20 -19.70 13.39
C LEU A 47 -11.65 -18.25 13.40
N ARG A 48 -10.70 -17.33 13.26
CA ARG A 48 -11.02 -15.92 13.14
C ARG A 48 -11.45 -15.61 11.70
N ILE A 49 -12.66 -15.12 11.54
CA ILE A 49 -13.26 -14.81 10.23
C ILE A 49 -12.95 -13.37 9.82
N GLY A 50 -13.02 -12.45 10.78
CA GLY A 50 -12.74 -11.03 10.57
C GLY A 50 -13.86 -10.13 11.06
N TYR A 51 -13.77 -8.85 10.72
CA TYR A 51 -14.62 -7.81 11.26
C TYR A 51 -15.92 -7.61 10.47
N VAL A 52 -17.03 -7.56 11.18
CA VAL A 52 -18.36 -7.28 10.65
C VAL A 52 -19.01 -6.13 11.42
N ARG A 53 -19.66 -5.23 10.70
CA ARG A 53 -20.51 -4.20 11.30
C ARG A 53 -21.93 -4.70 11.37
N ILE A 54 -22.53 -4.64 12.55
CA ILE A 54 -23.93 -4.98 12.78
C ILE A 54 -24.62 -3.73 13.29
N ALA A 55 -25.72 -3.33 12.67
CA ALA A 55 -26.51 -2.17 13.06
C ALA A 55 -28.00 -2.50 13.07
N HIS A 56 -28.78 -1.62 13.70
CA HIS A 56 -30.23 -1.69 13.76
C HIS A 56 -30.82 -0.41 13.19
N ASN A 57 -31.98 -0.50 12.53
CA ASN A 57 -32.64 0.64 11.88
C ASN A 57 -33.12 1.74 12.85
N SER A 58 -33.22 1.44 14.15
CA SER A 58 -33.57 2.41 15.20
C SER A 58 -32.37 3.18 15.75
N MET A 59 -31.15 2.96 15.24
CA MET A 59 -29.95 3.60 15.76
C MET A 59 -29.86 5.05 15.29
N GLU A 60 -29.64 5.95 16.25
CA GLU A 60 -29.48 7.39 16.04
C GLU A 60 -28.27 7.89 16.84
N ARG A 61 -27.66 9.00 16.39
CA ARG A 61 -26.45 9.55 17.04
C ARG A 61 -26.73 10.06 18.46
N GLU A 62 -27.92 10.59 18.70
CA GLU A 62 -28.39 11.07 20.00
C GLU A 62 -29.41 10.08 20.57
N GLY A 63 -28.98 8.87 20.92
CA GLY A 63 -29.87 7.83 21.44
C GLY A 63 -29.21 6.45 21.51
N VAL A 64 -29.85 5.47 20.88
CA VAL A 64 -29.33 4.10 20.82
C VAL A 64 -28.20 4.02 19.80
N ALA A 65 -26.97 4.16 20.29
CA ALA A 65 -25.77 4.24 19.47
C ALA A 65 -24.98 2.93 19.40
N ARG A 66 -25.22 1.98 20.31
CA ARG A 66 -24.42 0.75 20.44
C ARG A 66 -25.25 -0.50 20.17
N THR A 67 -24.84 -1.28 19.17
CA THR A 67 -25.56 -2.49 18.76
C THR A 67 -25.58 -3.55 19.85
N ALA A 68 -24.50 -3.67 20.61
CA ALA A 68 -24.39 -4.64 21.71
C ALA A 68 -25.45 -4.43 22.81
N ASP A 69 -25.99 -3.22 22.97
CA ASP A 69 -27.03 -2.91 23.96
C ASP A 69 -28.42 -3.35 23.49
N LEU A 70 -28.59 -3.54 22.17
CA LEU A 70 -29.83 -4.04 21.54
C LEU A 70 -29.84 -5.56 21.37
N LEU A 71 -28.67 -6.19 21.38
CA LEU A 71 -28.52 -7.63 21.16
C LEU A 71 -28.69 -8.42 22.46
N SER A 72 -29.34 -9.57 22.35
CA SER A 72 -29.29 -10.58 23.41
C SER A 72 -27.88 -11.17 23.51
N SER A 73 -27.48 -11.62 24.71
CA SER A 73 -26.16 -12.25 24.94
C SER A 73 -25.91 -13.48 24.06
N SER A 74 -26.98 -14.15 23.62
CA SER A 74 -26.93 -15.19 22.60
C SER A 74 -28.17 -15.19 21.74
N PHE A 75 -28.04 -15.58 20.48
CA PHE A 75 -29.14 -15.65 19.52
C PHE A 75 -28.83 -16.66 18.41
N TRP A 76 -29.86 -17.06 17.65
CA TRP A 76 -29.71 -17.94 16.48
C TRP A 76 -29.72 -17.17 15.17
N SER A 77 -30.50 -16.09 15.12
CA SER A 77 -30.57 -15.14 14.01
C SER A 77 -30.87 -13.74 14.56
N LEU A 78 -30.43 -12.72 13.85
CA LEU A 78 -30.78 -11.34 14.15
C LEU A 78 -32.26 -11.10 13.89
N GLY A 79 -32.89 -10.30 14.76
CA GLY A 79 -34.29 -9.93 14.65
C GLY A 79 -34.57 -8.98 13.48
N SER A 80 -35.84 -8.67 13.25
CA SER A 80 -36.25 -7.68 12.25
C SER A 80 -35.64 -6.30 12.55
N GLY A 81 -35.10 -5.64 11.52
CA GLY A 81 -34.51 -4.29 11.65
C GLY A 81 -33.00 -4.30 11.83
N PHE A 82 -32.39 -5.45 12.17
CA PHE A 82 -30.95 -5.62 12.17
C PHE A 82 -30.42 -5.97 10.77
N PHE A 83 -29.25 -5.44 10.46
CA PHE A 83 -28.52 -5.71 9.23
C PHE A 83 -27.02 -5.69 9.51
N SER A 84 -26.25 -6.41 8.69
CA SER A 84 -24.80 -6.44 8.81
C SER A 84 -24.09 -6.25 7.48
N LEU A 85 -22.86 -5.76 7.55
CA LEU A 85 -21.96 -5.63 6.39
C LEU A 85 -20.53 -5.85 6.88
N ALA A 86 -19.75 -6.63 6.13
CA ALA A 86 -18.34 -6.82 6.42
C ALA A 86 -17.56 -5.48 6.37
N GLN A 87 -16.64 -5.28 7.31
CA GLN A 87 -15.73 -4.12 7.27
C GLN A 87 -14.87 -4.18 6.00
N GLU A 88 -14.24 -5.33 5.76
CA GLU A 88 -13.38 -5.61 4.61
C GLU A 88 -13.84 -6.85 3.86
N ASP A 89 -13.42 -6.98 2.60
CA ASP A 89 -13.95 -8.00 1.69
C ASP A 89 -13.35 -9.39 1.94
N ASP A 90 -12.22 -9.46 2.65
CA ASP A 90 -11.57 -10.68 3.13
C ASP A 90 -12.47 -11.50 4.06
N TYR A 91 -13.37 -10.85 4.81
CA TYR A 91 -14.39 -11.51 5.62
C TYR A 91 -15.18 -12.55 4.83
N TYR A 92 -15.62 -12.21 3.61
CA TYR A 92 -16.41 -13.11 2.76
C TYR A 92 -15.56 -14.25 2.20
N GLU A 93 -14.30 -13.98 1.89
CA GLU A 93 -13.33 -15.00 1.46
C GLU A 93 -13.04 -15.99 2.60
N ASN A 94 -12.72 -15.49 3.80
CA ASN A 94 -12.46 -16.29 5.00
C ASN A 94 -13.65 -17.17 5.38
N LEU A 95 -14.88 -16.65 5.29
CA LEU A 95 -16.10 -17.44 5.51
C LEU A 95 -16.19 -18.64 4.56
N ARG A 96 -15.73 -18.50 3.32
CA ARG A 96 -15.80 -19.56 2.30
C ARG A 96 -14.63 -20.53 2.35
N THR A 97 -13.44 -20.06 2.70
CA THR A 97 -12.21 -20.85 2.67
C THR A 97 -11.95 -21.58 4.00
N LEU A 98 -12.30 -20.96 5.14
CA LEU A 98 -12.02 -21.51 6.46
C LEU A 98 -13.14 -22.41 7.00
N LEU A 99 -14.38 -22.26 6.51
CA LEU A 99 -15.55 -22.97 7.04
C LEU A 99 -16.04 -24.07 6.10
N PRO A 100 -16.66 -25.14 6.63
CA PRO A 100 -17.31 -26.16 5.82
C PRO A 100 -18.41 -25.61 4.92
N PRO A 101 -18.70 -26.26 3.77
CA PRO A 101 -19.78 -25.85 2.88
C PRO A 101 -21.12 -25.70 3.61
N GLY A 102 -21.85 -24.62 3.31
CA GLY A 102 -23.16 -24.31 3.89
C GLY A 102 -23.13 -23.54 5.22
N VAL A 103 -22.04 -23.61 6.00
CA VAL A 103 -21.92 -22.84 7.25
C VAL A 103 -21.85 -21.34 6.97
N TYR A 104 -21.19 -20.94 5.88
CA TYR A 104 -21.14 -19.53 5.48
C TYR A 104 -22.53 -18.96 5.14
N ASP A 105 -23.37 -19.72 4.43
CA ASP A 105 -24.74 -19.32 4.08
C ASP A 105 -25.60 -19.17 5.34
N GLU A 106 -25.46 -20.11 6.28
CA GLU A 106 -26.12 -20.04 7.58
C GLU A 106 -25.73 -18.77 8.35
N ILE A 107 -24.43 -18.45 8.41
CA ILE A 107 -23.93 -17.27 9.13
C ILE A 107 -24.44 -15.97 8.48
N LEU A 108 -24.27 -15.81 7.16
CA LEU A 108 -24.63 -14.58 6.45
C LEU A 108 -26.15 -14.31 6.51
N ARG A 109 -26.97 -15.36 6.41
CA ARG A 109 -28.43 -15.23 6.58
C ARG A 109 -28.81 -14.92 8.01
N ALA A 110 -28.19 -15.60 8.99
CA ALA A 110 -28.48 -15.35 10.40
C ALA A 110 -28.10 -13.94 10.84
N LEU A 111 -27.07 -13.33 10.23
CA LEU A 111 -26.65 -11.96 10.49
C LEU A 111 -27.34 -10.92 9.60
N ASN A 112 -28.32 -11.30 8.77
CA ASN A 112 -28.97 -10.41 7.81
C ASN A 112 -27.93 -9.59 6.99
N ASP A 113 -26.88 -10.27 6.49
CA ASP A 113 -25.79 -9.60 5.78
C ASP A 113 -26.28 -9.04 4.45
N VAL A 114 -26.11 -7.72 4.30
CA VAL A 114 -26.64 -6.94 3.17
C VAL A 114 -25.92 -7.18 1.85
N ALA A 115 -24.71 -7.72 1.88
CA ALA A 115 -24.02 -8.14 0.66
C ALA A 115 -24.58 -9.47 0.14
N TYR A 116 -25.03 -10.34 1.05
CA TYR A 116 -25.47 -11.68 0.71
C TYR A 116 -26.98 -11.80 0.46
N VAL A 117 -27.78 -11.22 1.34
CA VAL A 117 -29.25 -11.38 1.34
C VAL A 117 -29.90 -10.35 0.39
N ASP A 118 -30.78 -10.81 -0.49
CA ASP A 118 -31.61 -9.95 -1.33
C ASP A 118 -32.70 -9.23 -0.52
N GLY A 119 -33.10 -8.03 -0.95
CA GLY A 119 -34.23 -7.30 -0.32
C GLY A 119 -33.84 -6.10 0.53
N LEU A 120 -32.66 -5.52 0.29
CA LEU A 120 -32.25 -4.27 0.89
C LEU A 120 -33.19 -3.14 0.44
N SER A 121 -34.04 -2.67 1.35
CA SER A 121 -34.93 -1.55 1.05
C SER A 121 -34.09 -0.30 0.79
N GLU A 122 -34.46 0.53 -0.20
CA GLU A 122 -33.78 1.82 -0.43
C GLU A 122 -33.74 2.69 0.84
N GLN A 123 -34.70 2.49 1.74
CA GLN A 123 -34.75 3.15 3.05
C GLN A 123 -33.54 2.84 3.93
N PHE A 124 -32.99 1.62 3.89
CA PHE A 124 -31.80 1.28 4.67
C PHE A 124 -30.53 2.00 4.17
N LEU A 125 -30.40 2.20 2.86
CA LEU A 125 -29.27 2.93 2.26
C LEU A 125 -29.22 4.40 2.68
N GLN A 126 -30.36 4.97 3.10
CA GLN A 126 -30.49 6.36 3.53
C GLN A 126 -30.34 6.53 5.05
N LEU A 127 -30.20 5.44 5.82
CA LEU A 127 -30.04 5.56 7.26
C LEU A 127 -28.68 6.18 7.64
N PRO A 128 -28.63 7.12 8.60
CA PRO A 128 -27.38 7.72 9.06
C PRO A 128 -26.36 6.68 9.53
N VAL A 129 -26.79 5.64 10.25
CA VAL A 129 -25.91 4.55 10.70
C VAL A 129 -25.36 3.74 9.52
N PHE A 130 -26.14 3.57 8.45
CA PHE A 130 -25.67 2.85 7.27
C PHE A 130 -24.61 3.66 6.51
N GLN A 131 -24.85 4.96 6.29
CA GLN A 131 -23.91 5.82 5.58
C GLN A 131 -22.65 6.14 6.39
N SER A 132 -22.82 6.46 7.68
CA SER A 132 -21.71 6.92 8.55
C SER A 132 -20.87 5.77 9.10
N SER A 133 -21.46 4.60 9.38
CA SER A 133 -20.75 3.48 9.99
C SER A 133 -20.53 2.32 9.02
N LEU A 134 -21.57 1.81 8.34
CA LEU A 134 -21.39 0.63 7.49
C LEU A 134 -20.61 0.95 6.22
N LEU A 135 -21.05 1.96 5.48
CA LEU A 135 -20.41 2.40 4.24
C LEU A 135 -19.32 3.44 4.41
N ARG A 136 -19.22 4.21 5.52
CA ARG A 136 -18.18 5.26 5.75
C ARG A 136 -17.75 6.03 4.49
N ASP A 137 -18.64 6.79 3.86
CA ASP A 137 -18.37 7.59 2.62
C ASP A 137 -17.94 6.78 1.37
N HIS A 138 -18.01 5.46 1.38
CA HIS A 138 -17.71 4.65 0.21
C HIS A 138 -18.85 4.69 -0.82
N ARG A 139 -18.50 4.71 -2.12
CA ARG A 139 -19.46 4.78 -3.23
C ARG A 139 -20.31 3.51 -3.31
N THR A 140 -21.49 3.61 -3.94
CA THR A 140 -22.38 2.48 -4.25
C THR A 140 -21.68 1.30 -4.97
N GLY A 141 -20.57 1.55 -5.67
CA GLY A 141 -19.74 0.52 -6.29
C GLY A 141 -19.11 -0.46 -5.28
N GLU A 142 -18.77 -0.02 -4.07
CA GLU A 142 -18.19 -0.93 -3.08
C GLU A 142 -19.19 -1.93 -2.53
N LEU A 143 -20.44 -1.51 -2.32
CA LEU A 143 -21.50 -2.42 -1.89
C LEU A 143 -21.78 -3.48 -2.95
N ARG A 144 -21.85 -3.07 -4.23
CA ARG A 144 -22.03 -4.02 -5.35
C ARG A 144 -20.90 -5.05 -5.37
N ARG A 145 -19.65 -4.60 -5.26
CA ARG A 145 -18.50 -5.51 -5.20
C ARG A 145 -18.62 -6.49 -4.03
N LYS A 146 -18.90 -5.99 -2.81
CA LYS A 146 -19.11 -6.85 -1.63
C LYS A 146 -20.20 -7.87 -1.89
N GLN A 147 -21.29 -7.49 -2.56
CA GLN A 147 -22.36 -8.42 -2.95
C GLN A 147 -21.85 -9.53 -3.87
N GLU A 148 -21.06 -9.18 -4.89
CA GLU A 148 -20.51 -10.16 -5.81
C GLU A 148 -19.51 -11.11 -5.17
N ILE A 149 -18.67 -10.62 -4.26
CA ILE A 149 -17.73 -11.45 -3.49
C ILE A 149 -18.50 -12.35 -2.51
N ALA A 150 -19.45 -11.80 -1.75
CA ALA A 150 -20.28 -12.54 -0.81
C ALA A 150 -21.08 -13.65 -1.48
N ARG A 151 -21.63 -13.39 -2.67
CA ARG A 151 -22.40 -14.35 -3.48
C ARG A 151 -21.52 -15.27 -4.31
N GLY A 152 -20.27 -14.88 -4.56
CA GLY A 152 -19.27 -15.72 -5.20
C GLY A 152 -19.23 -15.63 -6.70
N SER A 153 -19.84 -14.59 -7.26
CA SER A 153 -19.72 -14.26 -8.67
C SER A 153 -18.38 -13.59 -8.99
N ARG A 154 -17.67 -13.08 -7.98
CA ARG A 154 -16.37 -12.41 -8.13
C ARG A 154 -15.37 -12.83 -7.05
N HIS A 155 -14.10 -12.98 -7.42
CA HIS A 155 -12.98 -13.14 -6.48
C HIS A 155 -12.50 -11.77 -5.99
N ARG A 156 -12.04 -11.70 -4.72
CA ARG A 156 -11.49 -10.49 -4.11
C ARG A 156 -10.24 -10.00 -4.84
N ILE A 157 -9.31 -10.92 -5.12
CA ILE A 157 -8.06 -10.64 -5.84
C ILE A 157 -8.17 -11.25 -7.23
N VAL A 158 -7.93 -10.44 -8.26
CA VAL A 158 -8.01 -10.87 -9.66
C VAL A 158 -6.82 -10.32 -10.44
N ALA A 159 -6.37 -11.06 -11.45
CA ALA A 159 -5.36 -10.55 -12.36
C ALA A 159 -5.94 -9.40 -13.18
N PHE A 160 -5.15 -8.34 -13.35
CA PHE A 160 -5.49 -7.24 -14.23
C PHE A 160 -4.25 -6.72 -14.96
N ARG A 161 -4.47 -6.16 -16.15
CA ARG A 161 -3.45 -5.45 -16.92
C ARG A 161 -3.93 -4.08 -17.34
N TRP A 162 -3.00 -3.17 -17.53
CA TRP A 162 -3.27 -1.87 -18.12
C TRP A 162 -2.02 -1.38 -18.85
N SER A 163 -2.20 -0.35 -19.66
CA SER A 163 -1.07 0.24 -20.36
C SER A 163 -1.22 1.74 -20.46
N TYR A 164 -0.08 2.41 -20.60
CA TYR A 164 -0.02 3.85 -20.78
C TYR A 164 1.03 4.18 -21.83
N THR A 165 0.68 5.09 -22.74
CA THR A 165 1.57 5.59 -23.78
C THR A 165 1.70 7.09 -23.60
N SER A 166 2.87 7.54 -23.11
CA SER A 166 3.12 8.97 -22.94
C SER A 166 3.17 9.65 -24.30
N PRO A 167 2.51 10.80 -24.51
CA PRO A 167 2.73 11.60 -25.70
C PRO A 167 4.21 11.98 -25.83
N GLN A 168 4.77 11.87 -27.04
CA GLN A 168 6.14 12.23 -27.34
C GLN A 168 6.20 13.02 -28.65
N ARG A 169 7.08 14.02 -28.68
CA ARG A 169 7.46 14.71 -29.92
C ARG A 169 8.81 14.13 -30.35
N GLY A 170 8.79 13.21 -31.30
CA GLY A 170 9.97 12.47 -31.76
C GLY A 170 9.73 11.84 -33.13
N LEU A 171 10.80 11.27 -33.70
CA LEU A 171 10.75 10.50 -34.94
C LEU A 171 10.24 9.08 -34.71
N HIS A 172 10.45 8.53 -33.51
CA HIS A 172 9.97 7.21 -33.12
C HIS A 172 8.58 7.25 -32.45
N PRO A 173 7.76 6.18 -32.63
CA PRO A 173 6.50 6.03 -31.90
C PRO A 173 6.72 6.12 -30.39
N PRO A 174 5.81 6.73 -29.62
CA PRO A 174 5.96 6.81 -28.19
C PRO A 174 5.94 5.43 -27.55
N HIS A 175 6.75 5.23 -26.51
CA HIS A 175 6.84 3.96 -25.81
C HIS A 175 5.54 3.64 -25.06
N LYS A 176 5.05 2.41 -25.21
CA LYS A 176 3.89 1.87 -24.48
C LYS A 176 4.37 1.10 -23.26
N PHE A 177 4.12 1.65 -22.08
CA PHE A 177 4.32 0.97 -20.81
C PHE A 177 3.17 0.00 -20.57
N GLU A 178 3.48 -1.27 -20.32
CA GLU A 178 2.50 -2.30 -19.98
C GLU A 178 2.76 -2.83 -18.57
N PHE A 179 1.68 -2.94 -17.80
CA PHE A 179 1.71 -3.39 -16.41
C PHE A 179 0.69 -4.50 -16.22
N GLU A 180 1.07 -5.53 -15.48
CA GLU A 180 0.26 -6.73 -15.26
C GLU A 180 0.42 -7.20 -13.82
N THR A 181 -0.68 -7.64 -13.21
CA THR A 181 -0.68 -8.32 -11.91
C THR A 181 -0.96 -9.80 -12.07
N LYS A 182 -0.21 -10.61 -11.33
CA LYS A 182 -0.33 -12.07 -11.21
C LYS A 182 -0.62 -12.41 -9.75
N PRO A 183 -1.90 -12.58 -9.37
CA PRO A 183 -2.28 -12.94 -8.01
C PRO A 183 -1.54 -14.19 -7.51
N GLY A 184 -1.02 -14.12 -6.28
CA GLY A 184 -0.31 -15.23 -5.64
C GLY A 184 1.13 -15.45 -6.12
N SER A 185 1.69 -14.59 -6.97
CA SER A 185 3.11 -14.67 -7.34
C SER A 185 4.02 -14.32 -6.16
N LEU A 186 5.20 -14.94 -6.11
CA LEU A 186 6.27 -14.64 -5.16
C LEU A 186 7.59 -14.43 -5.94
N PRO A 187 8.15 -13.21 -5.97
CA PRO A 187 7.62 -11.96 -5.40
C PRO A 187 6.30 -11.49 -6.05
N ALA A 188 5.57 -10.61 -5.35
CA ALA A 188 4.31 -10.04 -5.85
C ALA A 188 4.57 -9.06 -7.01
N THR A 189 3.73 -9.12 -8.05
CA THR A 189 3.84 -8.24 -9.23
C THR A 189 3.10 -6.90 -9.11
N ASN A 190 2.52 -6.62 -7.95
CA ASN A 190 1.70 -5.43 -7.70
C ASN A 190 2.54 -4.17 -7.48
N LEU A 191 3.83 -4.30 -7.17
CA LEU A 191 4.77 -3.19 -7.09
C LEU A 191 5.66 -3.18 -8.34
N GLN A 192 5.60 -2.09 -9.09
CA GLN A 192 6.34 -1.86 -10.33
C GLN A 192 7.35 -0.74 -10.09
N ALA A 193 8.55 -0.86 -10.65
CA ALA A 193 9.59 0.15 -10.51
C ALA A 193 9.89 0.81 -11.86
N LEU A 194 9.99 2.14 -11.86
CA LEU A 194 10.59 2.93 -12.93
C LEU A 194 11.97 3.36 -12.45
N ILE A 195 13.02 2.91 -13.12
CA ILE A 195 14.39 3.34 -12.87
C ILE A 195 14.96 4.04 -14.09
N GLY A 196 15.94 4.90 -13.87
CA GLY A 196 16.68 5.54 -14.95
C GLY A 196 17.36 6.80 -14.45
N ARG A 197 18.16 7.39 -15.33
CA ARG A 197 19.02 8.55 -15.05
C ARG A 197 18.24 9.77 -14.54
N ASN A 198 18.93 10.67 -13.84
CA ASN A 198 18.33 11.94 -13.41
C ASN A 198 17.83 12.72 -14.62
N GLY A 199 16.60 13.25 -14.55
CA GLY A 199 16.02 14.02 -15.64
C GLY A 199 15.45 13.21 -16.82
N VAL A 200 15.49 11.86 -16.78
CA VAL A 200 14.86 11.02 -17.82
C VAL A 200 13.34 11.21 -17.93
N GLY A 201 12.71 11.73 -16.87
CA GLY A 201 11.29 12.09 -16.84
C GLY A 201 10.40 11.12 -16.06
N LYS A 202 10.95 10.37 -15.09
CA LYS A 202 10.16 9.50 -14.19
C LYS A 202 9.04 10.26 -13.47
N SER A 203 9.36 11.35 -12.76
CA SER A 203 8.36 12.18 -12.08
C SER A 203 7.37 12.80 -13.07
N ARG A 204 7.80 13.22 -14.27
CA ARG A 204 6.89 13.69 -15.33
C ARG A 204 5.91 12.60 -15.77
N LEU A 205 6.36 11.35 -15.88
CA LEU A 205 5.50 10.21 -16.19
C LEU A 205 4.51 9.93 -15.05
N LEU A 206 4.94 9.99 -13.78
CA LEU A 206 4.04 9.89 -12.64
C LEU A 206 2.97 10.99 -12.62
N HIS A 207 3.34 12.24 -12.90
CA HIS A 207 2.38 13.35 -13.01
C HIS A 207 1.33 13.09 -14.10
N ALA A 208 1.76 12.67 -15.29
CA ALA A 208 0.84 12.36 -16.38
C ALA A 208 -0.07 11.17 -16.03
N LEU A 209 0.46 10.12 -15.40
CA LEU A 209 -0.33 8.99 -14.92
C LEU A 209 -1.35 9.41 -13.87
N ALA A 210 -0.99 10.28 -12.93
CA ALA A 210 -1.92 10.79 -11.93
C ALA A 210 -3.10 11.54 -12.59
N GLU A 211 -2.82 12.40 -13.56
CA GLU A 211 -3.84 13.16 -14.29
C GLU A 211 -4.76 12.25 -15.13
N GLU A 212 -4.19 11.30 -15.86
CA GLU A 212 -4.94 10.39 -16.75
C GLU A 212 -5.74 9.35 -15.96
N ALA A 213 -5.17 8.81 -14.88
CA ALA A 213 -5.86 7.90 -13.99
C ALA A 213 -7.04 8.58 -13.32
N THR A 214 -6.84 9.75 -12.70
CA THR A 214 -7.92 10.45 -11.98
C THR A 214 -9.04 10.92 -12.89
N ALA A 215 -8.75 11.21 -14.16
CA ALA A 215 -9.75 11.53 -15.17
C ALA A 215 -10.43 10.29 -15.80
N GLY A 216 -10.07 9.08 -15.37
CA GLY A 216 -10.67 7.83 -15.85
C GLY A 216 -10.33 7.49 -17.30
N ARG A 217 -9.19 7.97 -17.80
CA ARG A 217 -8.75 7.74 -19.19
C ARG A 217 -7.83 6.51 -19.35
N ILE A 218 -7.44 5.88 -18.24
CA ILE A 218 -6.66 4.64 -18.27
C ILE A 218 -7.60 3.44 -18.22
N ALA A 219 -7.58 2.64 -19.28
CA ALA A 219 -8.32 1.39 -19.36
C ALA A 219 -7.57 0.27 -18.62
N VAL A 220 -8.29 -0.45 -17.75
CA VAL A 220 -7.84 -1.62 -17.01
C VAL A 220 -8.59 -2.84 -17.53
N GLU A 221 -7.88 -3.88 -17.91
CA GLU A 221 -8.46 -5.15 -18.35
C GLU A 221 -8.38 -6.15 -17.19
N SER A 222 -9.53 -6.61 -16.68
CA SER A 222 -9.63 -7.62 -15.62
C SER A 222 -9.97 -8.99 -16.18
N GLY A 223 -9.38 -10.06 -15.61
CA GLY A 223 -9.68 -11.45 -15.99
C GLY A 223 -11.09 -11.92 -15.60
N SER A 224 -11.77 -11.22 -14.67
CA SER A 224 -13.17 -11.50 -14.32
C SER A 224 -14.09 -10.70 -15.26
N GLY A 225 -14.74 -11.39 -16.20
CA GLY A 225 -15.68 -10.74 -17.12
C GLY A 225 -16.77 -9.97 -16.38
N GLY A 226 -16.93 -8.68 -16.70
CA GLY A 226 -18.12 -7.92 -16.34
C GLY A 226 -17.95 -6.58 -15.60
N GLU A 227 -16.77 -6.18 -15.11
CA GLU A 227 -16.70 -4.98 -14.24
C GLU A 227 -15.52 -4.02 -14.46
N ASP A 228 -15.90 -2.74 -14.55
CA ASP A 228 -15.13 -1.48 -14.53
C ASP A 228 -13.68 -1.56 -15.04
N ASN A 229 -13.50 -1.08 -16.27
CA ASN A 229 -12.21 -1.02 -16.93
C ASN A 229 -11.35 0.15 -16.43
N SER A 230 -11.37 0.49 -15.15
CA SER A 230 -10.66 1.67 -14.65
C SER A 230 -10.26 1.52 -13.18
N PHE A 231 -9.29 2.32 -12.75
CA PHE A 231 -8.93 2.40 -11.32
C PHE A 231 -10.08 3.00 -10.50
N THR A 232 -10.11 2.79 -9.19
CA THR A 232 -11.14 3.41 -8.32
C THR A 232 -10.65 4.71 -7.69
N ALA A 233 -9.33 4.80 -7.49
CA ALA A 233 -8.64 5.91 -6.86
C ALA A 233 -7.18 5.98 -7.35
N CYS A 234 -6.60 7.17 -7.24
CA CYS A 234 -5.18 7.41 -7.43
C CYS A 234 -4.60 8.03 -6.16
N VAL A 235 -3.52 7.46 -5.64
CA VAL A 235 -2.80 7.97 -4.48
C VAL A 235 -1.39 8.34 -4.92
N VAL A 236 -0.96 9.56 -4.63
CA VAL A 236 0.41 10.00 -4.94
C VAL A 236 1.18 10.20 -3.65
N VAL A 237 2.39 9.67 -3.61
CA VAL A 237 3.33 9.80 -2.51
C VAL A 237 4.58 10.52 -3.01
N SER A 238 4.90 11.67 -2.43
CA SER A 238 6.13 12.41 -2.76
C SER A 238 6.59 13.23 -1.56
N PHE A 239 7.82 12.96 -1.13
CA PHE A 239 8.47 13.63 0.01
C PHE A 239 9.62 14.54 -0.40
N SER A 240 9.82 14.79 -1.70
CA SER A 240 10.82 15.77 -2.16
C SER A 240 10.24 17.19 -2.05
N PRO A 241 10.95 18.13 -1.40
CA PRO A 241 10.52 19.53 -1.33
C PRO A 241 10.64 20.27 -2.68
N PHE A 242 11.34 19.67 -3.65
CA PHE A 242 11.60 20.25 -4.97
C PHE A 242 10.59 19.81 -6.03
N ASP A 243 9.78 18.80 -5.74
CA ASP A 243 8.80 18.27 -6.69
C ASP A 243 7.72 19.29 -6.99
N GLN A 244 7.09 19.16 -8.16
CA GLN A 244 5.89 19.93 -8.47
C GLN A 244 4.71 19.37 -7.67
N LEU A 245 3.77 20.24 -7.30
CA LEU A 245 2.56 19.78 -6.63
C LEU A 245 1.70 18.97 -7.60
N TYR A 246 1.45 17.72 -7.25
CA TYR A 246 0.47 16.88 -7.95
C TYR A 246 -0.94 17.44 -7.72
N LYS A 247 -1.66 17.73 -8.80
CA LYS A 247 -3.03 18.22 -8.75
C LYS A 247 -3.90 17.38 -9.66
N PRO A 248 -5.05 16.87 -9.18
CA PRO A 248 -6.00 16.23 -10.07
C PRO A 248 -6.58 17.28 -11.03
N PRO A 249 -6.91 16.89 -12.28
CA PRO A 249 -7.55 17.79 -13.22
C PRO A 249 -8.96 18.13 -12.74
N LEU A 250 -9.52 19.26 -13.21
CA LEU A 250 -10.92 19.63 -12.93
C LEU A 250 -11.93 18.58 -13.42
N THR A 251 -11.51 17.71 -14.34
CA THR A 251 -12.29 16.60 -14.91
C THR A 251 -12.11 15.29 -14.13
N ALA A 252 -11.48 15.32 -12.95
CA ALA A 252 -11.29 14.13 -12.13
C ALA A 252 -12.64 13.50 -11.74
N VAL A 253 -12.80 12.22 -12.07
CA VAL A 253 -13.99 11.41 -11.75
C VAL A 253 -13.72 10.41 -10.62
N MET A 254 -12.45 10.21 -10.30
CA MET A 254 -11.97 9.30 -9.26
C MET A 254 -11.44 10.04 -8.05
N LYS A 255 -11.35 9.33 -6.92
CA LYS A 255 -10.73 9.87 -5.71
C LYS A 255 -9.24 10.08 -5.94
N PHE A 256 -8.72 11.20 -5.45
CA PHE A 256 -7.31 11.53 -5.46
C PHE A 256 -6.84 11.86 -4.05
N ASP A 257 -5.81 11.18 -3.58
CA ASP A 257 -5.16 11.45 -2.30
C ASP A 257 -3.66 11.76 -2.54
N TYR A 258 -3.12 12.74 -1.83
CA TYR A 258 -1.68 13.05 -1.83
C TYR A 258 -1.11 12.89 -0.43
N ILE A 259 0.01 12.20 -0.34
CA ILE A 259 0.76 11.94 0.88
C ILE A 259 2.16 12.52 0.66
N GLY A 260 2.52 13.55 1.41
CA GLY A 260 3.78 14.24 1.12
C GLY A 260 3.97 15.55 1.85
N LEU A 261 5.07 16.23 1.52
CA LEU A 261 5.49 17.47 2.20
C LEU A 261 4.76 18.72 1.73
N ARG A 262 4.06 18.71 0.59
CA ARG A 262 3.37 19.91 0.10
C ARG A 262 1.92 20.01 0.57
N HIS A 263 1.48 21.22 0.89
CA HIS A 263 0.09 21.52 1.14
C HIS A 263 -0.64 21.69 -0.20
N GLN A 264 -1.67 20.87 -0.47
CA GLN A 264 -2.38 20.86 -1.76
C GLN A 264 -3.03 22.21 -2.10
N GLU A 265 -3.64 22.87 -1.11
CA GLU A 265 -4.34 24.14 -1.33
C GLU A 265 -3.38 25.35 -1.31
N ALA A 266 -2.55 25.45 -0.27
CA ALA A 266 -1.68 26.60 -0.06
C ALA A 266 -0.43 26.62 -0.97
N GLY A 267 -0.08 25.50 -1.64
CA GLY A 267 1.07 25.43 -2.55
C GLY A 267 2.45 25.57 -1.88
N ARG A 268 2.50 25.62 -0.55
CA ARG A 268 3.72 25.66 0.28
C ARG A 268 4.08 24.29 0.84
N LEU A 269 5.21 24.19 1.52
CA LEU A 269 5.52 23.03 2.35
C LEU A 269 4.63 23.03 3.61
N LYS A 270 4.29 21.84 4.09
CA LYS A 270 3.60 21.60 5.36
C LYS A 270 4.56 21.90 6.52
N PHE A 271 4.04 22.51 7.56
CA PHE A 271 4.74 22.67 8.84
C PHE A 271 4.81 21.33 9.58
N ASP A 272 5.65 21.27 10.61
CA ASP A 272 5.83 20.08 11.45
C ASP A 272 4.50 19.70 12.11
N GLU A 273 3.80 20.69 12.66
CA GLU A 273 2.51 20.50 13.33
C GLU A 273 1.42 19.97 12.39
N GLU A 274 1.42 20.41 11.12
CA GLU A 274 0.46 19.92 10.12
C GLU A 274 0.72 18.45 9.78
N ARG A 275 1.99 18.02 9.75
CA ARG A 275 2.37 16.63 9.49
C ARG A 275 2.06 15.72 10.67
N THR A 276 2.33 16.20 11.89
CA THR A 276 1.96 15.49 13.12
C THR A 276 0.45 15.32 13.21
N GLN A 277 -0.32 16.39 12.93
CA GLN A 277 -1.77 16.34 12.93
C GLN A 277 -2.31 15.39 11.85
N GLU A 278 -1.74 15.40 10.64
CA GLU A 278 -2.09 14.46 9.57
C GLU A 278 -1.84 13.00 9.98
N PHE A 279 -0.71 12.71 10.63
CA PHE A 279 -0.43 11.38 11.16
C PHE A 279 -1.45 10.99 12.24
N VAL A 280 -1.71 11.84 13.22
CA VAL A 280 -2.62 11.54 14.34
C VAL A 280 -4.05 11.31 13.84
N ASP A 281 -4.54 12.16 12.93
CA ASP A 281 -5.88 12.00 12.34
C ASP A 281 -6.00 10.75 11.47
N SER A 282 -4.91 10.37 10.79
CA SER A 282 -4.86 9.14 10.00
C SER A 282 -4.84 7.91 10.87
N PHE A 283 -3.96 7.90 11.89
CA PHE A 283 -3.84 6.82 12.84
C PHE A 283 -5.15 6.61 13.61
N ASP A 284 -5.83 7.69 14.02
CA ASP A 284 -7.13 7.60 14.65
C ASP A 284 -8.11 6.81 13.79
N ARG A 285 -8.16 7.06 12.48
CA ARG A 285 -9.07 6.39 11.53
C ARG A 285 -8.73 4.92 11.27
N VAL A 286 -7.45 4.55 11.34
CA VAL A 286 -7.00 3.19 10.97
C VAL A 286 -6.76 2.28 12.16
N ARG A 287 -6.57 2.78 13.39
CA ARG A 287 -6.07 1.99 14.55
C ARG A 287 -6.95 0.81 15.00
N ILE A 288 -8.22 0.74 14.61
CA ILE A 288 -9.13 -0.36 15.00
C ILE A 288 -9.65 -1.16 13.81
N GLY A 289 -9.98 -2.43 14.04
CA GLY A 289 -10.54 -3.31 13.03
C GLY A 289 -9.48 -3.85 12.08
N ALA A 290 -9.91 -4.24 10.88
CA ALA A 290 -9.04 -4.82 9.86
C ALA A 290 -7.93 -3.86 9.37
N THR A 291 -8.19 -2.54 9.40
CA THR A 291 -7.16 -1.53 9.12
C THR A 291 -6.07 -1.50 10.21
N GLY A 292 -6.44 -1.67 11.48
CA GLY A 292 -5.50 -1.61 12.60
C GLY A 292 -4.57 -2.82 12.61
N GLU A 293 -5.07 -3.98 12.19
CA GLU A 293 -4.26 -5.18 12.03
C GLU A 293 -3.31 -5.10 10.85
N ARG A 294 -3.77 -4.57 9.71
CA ARG A 294 -2.88 -4.27 8.57
C ARG A 294 -1.80 -3.28 8.98
N TRP A 295 -2.14 -2.27 9.78
CA TRP A 295 -1.17 -1.32 10.32
C TRP A 295 -0.15 -2.00 11.22
N ARG A 296 -0.57 -2.85 12.16
CA ARG A 296 0.36 -3.63 12.99
C ARG A 296 1.27 -4.52 12.15
N LYS A 297 0.72 -5.19 11.14
CA LYS A 297 1.51 -6.04 10.24
C LYS A 297 2.56 -5.21 9.51
N ALA A 298 2.17 -4.08 8.90
CA ALA A 298 3.10 -3.20 8.20
C ALA A 298 4.18 -2.64 9.13
N VAL A 299 3.81 -2.18 10.33
CA VAL A 299 4.76 -1.71 11.33
C VAL A 299 5.70 -2.81 11.82
N SER A 300 5.22 -4.04 11.96
CA SER A 300 6.08 -5.18 12.31
C SER A 300 7.10 -5.51 11.23
N THR A 301 6.76 -5.29 9.95
CA THR A 301 7.71 -5.41 8.83
C THR A 301 8.78 -4.33 8.89
N LEU A 302 8.39 -3.08 9.22
CA LEU A 302 9.32 -1.97 9.40
C LEU A 302 10.21 -2.12 10.64
N ASN A 303 9.67 -2.68 11.72
CA ASN A 303 10.37 -2.89 12.99
C ASN A 303 11.10 -4.23 13.05
N TYR A 304 12.04 -4.45 12.12
CA TYR A 304 12.91 -5.63 12.15
C TYR A 304 14.03 -5.47 13.18
N ALA A 305 14.63 -6.59 13.59
CA ALA A 305 15.72 -6.60 14.57
C ALA A 305 16.89 -5.71 14.09
N ALA A 306 17.27 -4.73 14.92
CA ALA A 306 18.27 -3.68 14.63
C ALA A 306 17.80 -2.48 13.77
N SER A 307 16.50 -2.36 13.45
CA SER A 307 15.97 -1.16 12.77
C SER A 307 15.94 0.08 13.66
N GLY A 308 15.75 -0.10 14.98
CA GLY A 308 15.47 1.01 15.90
C GLY A 308 14.13 1.71 15.63
N PHE A 309 13.26 1.13 14.79
CA PHE A 309 12.02 1.73 14.36
C PHE A 309 10.96 1.59 15.47
N LEU A 310 10.50 2.72 16.01
CA LEU A 310 9.55 2.75 17.14
C LEU A 310 10.07 2.09 18.44
N ASP A 311 11.39 1.96 18.61
CA ASP A 311 12.00 1.47 19.84
C ASP A 311 11.51 2.31 21.04
N GLY A 312 10.92 1.65 22.04
CA GLY A 312 10.37 2.31 23.22
C GLY A 312 9.00 2.99 23.04
N HIS A 313 8.45 3.03 21.82
CA HIS A 313 7.13 3.64 21.57
C HIS A 313 6.00 2.63 21.37
N MET A 314 6.32 1.37 21.07
CA MET A 314 5.30 0.34 20.79
C MET A 314 4.32 0.12 21.95
N GLU A 315 4.77 0.16 23.20
CA GLU A 315 3.89 0.04 24.37
C GLU A 315 2.86 1.17 24.44
N VAL A 316 3.29 2.41 24.16
CA VAL A 316 2.40 3.58 24.10
C VAL A 316 1.41 3.42 22.96
N ILE A 317 1.89 3.10 21.75
CA ILE A 317 1.04 2.88 20.57
C ILE A 317 -0.01 1.81 20.84
N ASP A 318 0.38 0.67 21.41
CA ASP A 318 -0.54 -0.42 21.72
C ASP A 318 -1.60 0.00 22.74
N SER A 319 -1.23 0.79 23.75
CA SER A 319 -2.19 1.38 24.68
C SER A 319 -3.15 2.36 24.00
N MET A 320 -2.65 3.12 23.00
CA MET A 320 -3.43 4.12 22.27
C MET A 320 -4.34 3.53 21.19
N MET A 321 -4.20 2.26 20.82
CA MET A 321 -5.07 1.61 19.82
C MET A 321 -6.56 1.67 20.17
N ARG A 322 -6.88 1.57 21.45
CA ARG A 322 -8.27 1.54 21.95
C ARG A 322 -8.57 2.65 22.97
N GLU A 323 -7.72 3.67 23.02
CA GLU A 323 -7.93 4.83 23.90
C GLU A 323 -9.16 5.63 23.45
N GLU A 324 -10.11 5.82 24.36
CA GLU A 324 -11.36 6.55 24.11
C GLU A 324 -11.20 8.06 24.38
N GLY A 325 -10.23 8.46 25.22
CA GLY A 325 -9.93 9.84 25.52
C GLY A 325 -9.30 10.58 24.34
N HIS A 326 -10.10 11.33 23.58
CA HIS A 326 -9.63 12.09 22.40
C HIS A 326 -8.39 12.95 22.65
N GLN A 327 -8.34 13.69 23.77
CA GLN A 327 -7.21 14.58 24.07
C GLN A 327 -5.96 13.77 24.44
N GLN A 328 -6.09 12.79 25.34
CA GLN A 328 -4.98 11.93 25.74
C GLN A 328 -4.39 11.16 24.56
N PHE A 329 -5.24 10.63 23.70
CA PHE A 329 -4.83 9.96 22.47
C PHE A 329 -4.03 10.90 21.56
N ARG A 330 -4.56 12.10 21.29
CA ARG A 330 -3.90 13.08 20.42
C ARG A 330 -2.55 13.53 20.98
N ASP A 331 -2.47 13.79 22.28
CA ASP A 331 -1.24 14.22 22.94
C ASP A 331 -0.18 13.10 22.91
N ALA A 332 -0.56 11.87 23.26
CA ALA A 332 0.35 10.73 23.27
C ALA A 332 0.89 10.41 21.87
N MET A 333 0.01 10.38 20.87
CA MET A 333 0.42 10.06 19.49
C MET A 333 1.20 11.20 18.83
N SER A 334 0.92 12.46 19.17
CA SER A 334 1.76 13.59 18.76
C SER A 334 3.17 13.45 19.31
N ASN A 335 3.32 13.18 20.62
CA ASN A 335 4.62 12.99 21.24
C ASN A 335 5.41 11.82 20.62
N VAL A 336 4.73 10.67 20.42
CA VAL A 336 5.34 9.51 19.74
C VAL A 336 5.85 9.90 18.36
N PHE A 337 5.05 10.61 17.57
CA PHE A 337 5.45 10.99 16.21
C PHE A 337 6.59 12.01 16.22
N ASP A 338 6.52 13.01 17.08
CA ASP A 338 7.48 14.11 17.16
C ASP A 338 8.88 13.65 17.60
N ASP A 339 8.98 12.61 18.43
CA ASP A 339 10.23 12.01 18.90
C ASP A 339 10.98 11.21 17.80
N LEU A 340 10.33 10.89 16.68
CA LEU A 340 10.92 10.08 15.61
C LEU A 340 11.93 10.86 14.75
N SER A 341 12.91 10.12 14.20
CA SER A 341 13.79 10.62 13.14
C SER A 341 12.99 11.00 11.88
N SER A 342 13.53 11.87 11.03
CA SER A 342 12.85 12.29 9.79
C SER A 342 12.49 11.11 8.87
N GLY A 343 13.40 10.15 8.72
CA GLY A 343 13.14 8.92 7.95
C GLY A 343 12.03 8.07 8.57
N HIS A 344 12.02 7.92 9.90
CA HIS A 344 10.96 7.18 10.60
C HIS A 344 9.61 7.88 10.50
N LYS A 345 9.55 9.21 10.63
CA LYS A 345 8.34 10.03 10.42
C LYS A 345 7.77 9.81 9.02
N VAL A 346 8.62 9.87 7.99
CA VAL A 346 8.21 9.66 6.59
C VAL A 346 7.65 8.26 6.38
N ALA A 347 8.36 7.22 6.83
CA ALA A 347 7.91 5.84 6.68
C ALA A 347 6.59 5.57 7.42
N LEU A 348 6.48 6.03 8.67
CA LEU A 348 5.29 5.83 9.50
C LEU A 348 4.08 6.59 8.95
N LEU A 349 4.24 7.86 8.58
CA LEU A 349 3.17 8.66 7.97
C LEU A 349 2.72 8.03 6.65
N MET A 350 3.66 7.63 5.79
CA MET A 350 3.37 7.00 4.51
C MET A 350 2.55 5.73 4.67
N VAL A 351 3.00 4.79 5.51
CA VAL A 351 2.28 3.53 5.74
C VAL A 351 0.91 3.76 6.36
N THR A 352 0.82 4.64 7.36
CA THR A 352 -0.45 4.94 8.04
C THR A 352 -1.47 5.53 7.07
N ARG A 353 -1.06 6.52 6.28
CA ARG A 353 -1.93 7.16 5.28
C ARG A 353 -2.30 6.19 4.15
N LEU A 354 -1.37 5.38 3.66
CA LEU A 354 -1.68 4.40 2.61
C LEU A 354 -2.69 3.35 3.09
N ILE A 355 -2.58 2.87 4.34
CA ILE A 355 -3.58 1.94 4.90
C ILE A 355 -4.95 2.59 5.01
N GLU A 356 -5.02 3.89 5.27
CA GLU A 356 -6.28 4.64 5.32
C GLU A 356 -6.93 4.79 3.94
N VAL A 357 -6.15 5.10 2.90
CA VAL A 357 -6.70 5.55 1.61
C VAL A 357 -6.68 4.49 0.50
N VAL A 358 -5.86 3.43 0.63
CA VAL A 358 -5.73 2.39 -0.40
C VAL A 358 -6.88 1.39 -0.31
N GLY A 359 -7.85 1.59 -1.21
CA GLY A 359 -8.94 0.66 -1.48
C GLY A 359 -8.62 -0.29 -2.63
N GLU A 360 -9.64 -1.03 -3.06
CA GLU A 360 -9.48 -1.97 -4.19
C GLU A 360 -9.16 -1.26 -5.51
N ARG A 361 -8.29 -1.81 -6.36
CA ARG A 361 -7.92 -1.22 -7.67
C ARG A 361 -7.48 0.25 -7.54
N THR A 362 -6.76 0.56 -6.47
CA THR A 362 -6.09 1.85 -6.32
C THR A 362 -4.76 1.84 -7.07
N LEU A 363 -4.49 2.90 -7.84
CA LEU A 363 -3.16 3.15 -8.39
C LEU A 363 -2.37 4.02 -7.40
N VAL A 364 -1.27 3.50 -6.86
CA VAL A 364 -0.37 4.21 -5.97
C VAL A 364 0.87 4.63 -6.75
N LEU A 365 1.17 5.92 -6.80
CA LEU A 365 2.34 6.47 -7.48
C LEU A 365 3.30 7.01 -6.42
N ILE A 366 4.55 6.52 -6.40
CA ILE A 366 5.53 6.88 -5.37
C ILE A 366 6.75 7.48 -6.04
N ASP A 367 7.08 8.71 -5.71
CA ASP A 367 8.23 9.44 -6.24
C ASP A 367 9.36 9.47 -5.21
N GLU A 368 10.49 8.86 -5.56
CA GLU A 368 11.74 8.80 -4.79
C GLU A 368 11.55 8.46 -3.29
N PRO A 369 11.02 7.26 -2.95
CA PRO A 369 10.84 6.86 -1.56
C PRO A 369 12.17 6.80 -0.78
N GLU A 370 13.31 6.70 -1.46
CA GLU A 370 14.64 6.63 -0.85
C GLU A 370 15.17 7.94 -0.26
N THR A 371 14.59 9.11 -0.59
CA THR A 371 15.22 10.44 -0.37
C THR A 371 15.55 10.77 1.10
N HIS A 372 15.05 10.01 2.07
CA HIS A 372 15.41 10.13 3.49
C HIS A 372 15.51 8.78 4.24
N LEU A 373 15.61 7.66 3.52
CA LEU A 373 15.57 6.33 4.11
C LEU A 373 16.92 5.62 3.93
N HIS A 374 17.42 5.03 5.02
CA HIS A 374 18.55 4.12 4.92
C HIS A 374 18.14 2.83 4.21
N PRO A 375 19.04 2.15 3.46
CA PRO A 375 18.70 1.03 2.60
C PRO A 375 17.86 -0.07 3.28
N PRO A 376 18.16 -0.54 4.50
CA PRO A 376 17.36 -1.57 5.15
C PRO A 376 15.90 -1.16 5.41
N LEU A 377 15.66 0.09 5.81
CA LEU A 377 14.31 0.62 6.03
C LEU A 377 13.57 0.79 4.70
N LEU A 378 14.27 1.15 3.62
CA LEU A 378 13.70 1.22 2.27
C LEU A 378 13.26 -0.17 1.76
N SER A 379 14.05 -1.22 1.98
CA SER A 379 13.65 -2.61 1.68
C SER A 379 12.39 -3.00 2.46
N ALA A 380 12.40 -2.78 3.79
CA ALA A 380 11.25 -3.09 4.64
C ALA A 380 9.98 -2.32 4.24
N LEU A 381 10.13 -1.04 3.88
CA LEU A 381 9.04 -0.22 3.35
C LEU A 381 8.53 -0.76 2.03
N THR A 382 9.40 -1.10 1.09
CA THR A 382 9.03 -1.65 -0.23
C THR A 382 8.26 -2.96 -0.07
N GLN A 383 8.69 -3.82 0.86
CA GLN A 383 7.97 -5.05 1.20
C GLN A 383 6.58 -4.76 1.80
N ALA A 384 6.49 -3.86 2.78
CA ALA A 384 5.21 -3.47 3.39
C ALA A 384 4.23 -2.86 2.37
N LEU A 385 4.75 -2.05 1.44
CA LEU A 385 3.98 -1.47 0.34
C LEU A 385 3.47 -2.56 -0.61
N SER A 386 4.34 -3.47 -1.03
CA SER A 386 4.00 -4.60 -1.91
C SER A 386 2.90 -5.47 -1.30
N ASP A 387 3.03 -5.83 -0.03
CA ASP A 387 2.02 -6.58 0.74
C ASP A 387 0.68 -5.84 0.78
N LEU A 388 0.68 -4.53 1.06
CA LEU A 388 -0.52 -3.71 1.12
C LEU A 388 -1.24 -3.63 -0.23
N VAL A 389 -0.53 -3.29 -1.31
CA VAL A 389 -1.18 -3.15 -2.62
C VAL A 389 -1.62 -4.49 -3.20
N ALA A 390 -0.89 -5.57 -2.93
CA ALA A 390 -1.30 -6.92 -3.32
C ALA A 390 -2.58 -7.35 -2.60
N ASP A 391 -2.65 -7.14 -1.28
CA ASP A 391 -3.86 -7.42 -0.50
C ASP A 391 -5.06 -6.59 -0.98
N ARG A 392 -4.85 -5.38 -1.48
CA ARG A 392 -5.93 -4.52 -2.00
C ARG A 392 -6.19 -4.68 -3.48
N ASN A 393 -5.65 -5.69 -4.16
CA ASN A 393 -5.83 -5.84 -5.61
C ASN A 393 -5.52 -4.52 -6.36
N GLY A 394 -4.57 -3.75 -5.84
CA GLY A 394 -4.11 -2.47 -6.36
C GLY A 394 -2.74 -2.61 -7.03
N MET A 395 -2.19 -1.49 -7.49
CA MET A 395 -0.84 -1.46 -8.06
C MET A 395 -0.08 -0.23 -7.57
N ALA A 396 1.16 -0.43 -7.17
CA ALA A 396 2.13 0.64 -6.92
C ALA A 396 3.09 0.79 -8.10
N LEU A 397 3.36 2.03 -8.50
CA LEU A 397 4.42 2.39 -9.44
C LEU A 397 5.39 3.33 -8.73
N VAL A 398 6.62 2.86 -8.55
CA VAL A 398 7.67 3.56 -7.82
C VAL A 398 8.68 4.14 -8.80
N ALA A 399 8.75 5.47 -8.90
CA ALA A 399 9.88 6.14 -9.53
C ALA A 399 11.05 6.19 -8.55
N THR A 400 12.17 5.59 -8.92
CA THR A 400 13.32 5.48 -8.03
C THR A 400 14.64 5.61 -8.79
N HIS A 401 15.66 5.99 -8.04
CA HIS A 401 17.07 5.98 -8.37
C HIS A 401 17.82 4.90 -7.57
N SER A 402 17.15 4.24 -6.63
CA SER A 402 17.75 3.29 -5.71
C SER A 402 17.67 1.86 -6.25
N PRO A 403 18.82 1.21 -6.54
CA PRO A 403 18.84 -0.22 -6.88
C PRO A 403 18.29 -1.11 -5.76
N VAL A 404 18.23 -0.62 -4.51
CA VAL A 404 17.64 -1.35 -3.38
C VAL A 404 16.15 -1.63 -3.62
N VAL A 405 15.43 -0.73 -4.29
CA VAL A 405 14.02 -1.00 -4.65
C VAL A 405 13.92 -2.12 -5.69
N LEU A 406 14.87 -2.19 -6.62
CA LEU A 406 14.92 -3.23 -7.65
C LEU A 406 15.18 -4.61 -7.05
N GLN A 407 15.96 -4.69 -5.97
CA GLN A 407 16.19 -5.93 -5.23
C GLN A 407 14.92 -6.56 -4.67
N GLU A 408 13.85 -5.77 -4.48
CA GLU A 408 12.60 -6.20 -3.87
C GLU A 408 11.49 -6.53 -4.89
N VAL A 409 11.75 -6.36 -6.20
CA VAL A 409 10.79 -6.63 -7.27
C VAL A 409 11.37 -7.54 -8.33
N PRO A 410 10.55 -8.36 -9.03
CA PRO A 410 11.05 -9.17 -10.14
C PRO A 410 11.35 -8.30 -11.37
N ALA A 411 12.28 -8.71 -12.23
CA ALA A 411 12.67 -7.94 -13.42
C ALA A 411 11.50 -7.64 -14.36
N SER A 412 10.52 -8.55 -14.41
CA SER A 412 9.25 -8.35 -15.13
C SER A 412 8.42 -7.14 -14.65
N CYS A 413 8.74 -6.59 -13.49
CA CYS A 413 8.09 -5.43 -12.88
C CYS A 413 8.95 -4.16 -12.89
N VAL A 414 10.13 -4.19 -13.53
CA VAL A 414 11.04 -3.04 -13.63
C VAL A 414 11.03 -2.48 -15.04
N TRP A 415 10.97 -1.16 -15.19
CA TRP A 415 11.19 -0.45 -16.44
C TRP A 415 12.39 0.46 -16.31
N GLU A 416 13.40 0.22 -17.13
CA GLU A 416 14.57 1.07 -17.28
C GLU A 416 14.30 2.12 -18.36
N MET A 417 14.16 3.37 -17.92
CA MET A 417 13.88 4.51 -18.75
C MET A 417 15.18 5.13 -19.27
N HIS A 418 15.19 5.43 -20.57
CA HIS A 418 16.29 6.10 -21.26
C HIS A 418 15.73 7.27 -22.08
N ARG A 419 16.48 8.38 -22.14
CA ARG A 419 16.08 9.56 -22.90
C ARG A 419 17.20 10.00 -23.84
N HIS A 420 16.87 10.13 -25.11
CA HIS A 420 17.74 10.68 -26.14
C HIS A 420 17.06 11.89 -26.78
N GLY A 421 17.49 13.10 -26.39
CA GLY A 421 16.79 14.33 -26.77
C GLY A 421 15.37 14.36 -26.22
N ASP A 422 14.38 14.52 -27.10
CA ASP A 422 12.96 14.52 -26.73
C ASP A 422 12.36 13.11 -26.65
N GLU A 423 13.12 12.09 -27.02
CA GLU A 423 12.63 10.72 -27.13
C GLU A 423 12.81 9.92 -25.85
N LEU A 424 11.71 9.33 -25.36
CA LEU A 424 11.70 8.47 -24.19
C LEU A 424 11.51 7.02 -24.64
N THR A 425 12.48 6.18 -24.31
CA THR A 425 12.40 4.73 -24.48
C THR A 425 12.46 4.06 -23.12
N ALA A 426 11.91 2.85 -23.02
CA ALA A 426 12.09 2.01 -21.84
C ALA A 426 12.24 0.54 -22.25
N HIS A 427 12.93 -0.23 -21.42
CA HIS A 427 13.06 -1.68 -21.56
C HIS A 427 13.04 -2.35 -20.18
N ARG A 428 12.86 -3.67 -20.17
CA ARG A 428 13.01 -4.48 -18.96
C ARG A 428 14.51 -4.77 -18.74
N PRO A 429 14.97 -4.91 -17.49
CA PRO A 429 16.34 -5.33 -17.17
C PRO A 429 16.74 -6.62 -17.89
N GLY A 430 18.03 -6.75 -18.23
CA GLY A 430 18.55 -7.95 -18.88
C GLY A 430 18.76 -9.13 -17.92
N LEU A 431 18.82 -8.84 -16.63
CA LEU A 431 19.02 -9.78 -15.53
C LEU A 431 17.81 -9.82 -14.60
N GLU A 432 17.73 -10.85 -13.74
CA GLU A 432 16.71 -10.89 -12.68
C GLU A 432 17.07 -9.90 -11.58
N THR A 433 16.11 -9.09 -11.14
CA THR A 433 16.36 -8.03 -10.16
C THR A 433 16.11 -8.48 -8.73
N TYR A 434 15.14 -9.38 -8.49
CA TYR A 434 14.78 -9.80 -7.15
C TYR A 434 15.93 -10.54 -6.46
N GLY A 435 16.45 -9.99 -5.36
CA GLY A 435 17.57 -10.55 -4.60
C GLY A 435 18.95 -10.44 -5.26
N GLU A 436 19.08 -9.69 -6.36
CA GLU A 436 20.37 -9.48 -7.03
C GLU A 436 21.28 -8.52 -6.26
N SER A 437 22.58 -8.49 -6.54
CA SER A 437 23.55 -7.54 -5.99
C SER A 437 23.24 -6.08 -6.37
N VAL A 438 23.28 -5.18 -5.38
CA VAL A 438 23.17 -3.72 -5.61
C VAL A 438 24.16 -3.26 -6.68
N GLY A 439 25.38 -3.82 -6.69
CA GLY A 439 26.42 -3.46 -7.64
C GLY A 439 26.06 -3.82 -9.08
N GLU A 440 25.55 -5.03 -9.29
CA GLU A 440 25.10 -5.48 -10.63
C GLU A 440 23.89 -4.67 -11.10
N LEU A 441 22.92 -4.42 -10.22
CA LEU A 441 21.75 -3.59 -10.54
C LEU A 441 22.13 -2.13 -10.84
N THR A 442 23.13 -1.60 -10.13
CA THR A 442 23.68 -0.27 -10.42
C THR A 442 24.34 -0.26 -11.79
N HIS A 443 25.06 -1.32 -12.14
CA HIS A 443 25.70 -1.43 -13.45
C HIS A 443 24.69 -1.61 -14.58
N ASP A 444 23.64 -2.39 -14.42
CA ASP A 444 22.58 -2.57 -15.42
C ASP A 444 21.84 -1.24 -15.65
N ALA A 445 21.34 -0.62 -14.58
CA ALA A 445 20.53 0.59 -14.66
C ALA A 445 21.34 1.86 -15.04
N PHE A 446 22.62 1.94 -14.66
CA PHE A 446 23.43 3.16 -14.79
C PHE A 446 24.83 2.97 -15.39
N GLY A 447 25.23 1.77 -15.81
CA GLY A 447 26.63 1.43 -16.13
C GLY A 447 27.28 2.31 -17.19
N LEU A 448 26.52 2.80 -18.18
CA LEU A 448 27.00 3.73 -19.20
C LEU A 448 27.37 5.12 -18.65
N GLU A 449 26.91 5.47 -17.46
CA GLU A 449 27.09 6.77 -16.80
C GLU A 449 28.24 6.71 -15.78
N ALA A 450 28.33 5.60 -15.03
CA ALA A 450 29.43 5.30 -14.12
C ALA A 450 30.79 5.37 -14.84
N THR A 451 30.88 4.90 -16.08
CA THR A 451 32.11 4.97 -16.89
C THR A 451 32.57 6.37 -17.25
N SER A 452 31.73 7.40 -17.08
CA SER A 452 31.99 8.78 -17.53
C SER A 452 32.15 9.81 -16.41
N SER A 453 32.05 9.41 -15.13
CA SER A 453 32.09 10.34 -14.00
C SER A 453 32.91 9.81 -12.80
N GLY A 454 33.23 10.70 -11.85
CA GLY A 454 33.90 10.35 -10.60
C GLY A 454 35.28 9.69 -10.77
N PHE A 455 35.50 8.58 -10.03
CA PHE A 455 36.79 7.88 -10.05
C PHE A 455 37.05 7.16 -11.38
N HIS A 456 36.02 6.73 -12.11
CA HIS A 456 36.17 6.14 -13.45
C HIS A 456 36.80 7.12 -14.43
N ALA A 457 36.31 8.37 -14.48
CA ALA A 457 36.89 9.41 -15.33
C ALA A 457 38.34 9.75 -14.93
N THR A 458 38.64 9.69 -13.63
CA THR A 458 40.00 9.91 -13.13
C THR A 458 40.94 8.78 -13.55
N ILE A 459 40.53 7.52 -13.40
CA ILE A 459 41.29 6.36 -13.85
C ILE A 459 41.46 6.37 -15.37
N ALA A 460 40.41 6.67 -16.13
CA ALA A 460 40.45 6.77 -17.58
C ALA A 460 41.50 7.79 -18.05
N ARG A 461 41.51 8.99 -17.45
CA ARG A 461 42.48 10.04 -17.73
C ARG A 461 43.92 9.65 -17.37
N GLU A 462 44.14 8.96 -16.25
CA GLU A 462 45.47 8.46 -15.88
C GLU A 462 45.97 7.37 -16.84
N VAL A 463 45.07 6.51 -17.32
CA VAL A 463 45.38 5.49 -18.34
C VAL A 463 45.70 6.15 -19.67
N GLU A 464 44.94 7.16 -20.08
CA GLU A 464 45.21 7.95 -21.30
C GLU A 464 46.52 8.74 -21.23
N ALA A 465 46.90 9.23 -20.05
CA ALA A 465 48.19 9.88 -19.81
C ALA A 465 49.38 8.91 -19.89
N GLY A 466 49.13 7.60 -19.90
CA GLY A 466 50.13 6.56 -20.04
C GLY A 466 50.80 6.14 -18.72
N GLY A 467 51.23 4.88 -18.69
CA GLY A 467 51.86 4.24 -17.54
C GLY A 467 51.43 2.78 -17.41
N SER A 468 52.24 1.96 -16.73
CA SER A 468 51.83 0.62 -16.38
C SER A 468 50.77 0.63 -15.27
N TYR A 469 50.09 -0.50 -15.07
CA TYR A 469 49.16 -0.68 -13.95
C TYR A 469 49.81 -0.30 -12.61
N GLU A 470 51.07 -0.69 -12.40
CA GLU A 470 51.82 -0.41 -11.15
C GLU A 470 52.13 1.08 -11.01
N ASP A 471 52.56 1.73 -12.10
CA ASP A 471 52.85 3.16 -12.09
C ASP A 471 51.61 3.98 -11.74
N ILE A 472 50.48 3.69 -12.38
CA ILE A 472 49.23 4.41 -12.15
C ILE A 472 48.73 4.15 -10.73
N THR A 473 48.79 2.89 -10.25
CA THR A 473 48.40 2.53 -8.87
C THR A 473 49.20 3.32 -7.83
N SER A 474 50.50 3.54 -8.06
CA SER A 474 51.38 4.27 -7.14
C SER A 474 51.04 5.77 -6.99
N ARG A 475 50.32 6.35 -7.96
CA ARG A 475 49.89 7.76 -7.93
C ARG A 475 48.69 7.99 -7.01
N PHE A 476 47.91 6.95 -6.70
CA PHE A 476 46.77 7.03 -5.80
C PHE A 476 47.19 6.69 -4.36
N SER A 477 46.72 7.48 -3.39
CA SER A 477 46.92 7.18 -1.96
C SER A 477 46.22 5.89 -1.51
N GLY A 478 45.19 5.46 -2.24
CA GLY A 478 44.51 4.18 -2.06
C GLY A 478 43.50 3.93 -3.18
N LEU A 479 43.32 2.66 -3.56
CA LEU A 479 42.34 2.22 -4.55
C LEU A 479 41.55 1.03 -3.99
N GLY A 480 40.21 1.12 -4.06
CA GLY A 480 39.30 0.03 -3.75
C GLY A 480 39.36 -1.10 -4.78
N SER A 481 38.69 -2.22 -4.50
CA SER A 481 38.66 -3.41 -5.37
C SER A 481 38.11 -3.10 -6.76
N GLU A 482 37.00 -2.36 -6.85
CA GLU A 482 36.36 -1.97 -8.10
C GLU A 482 37.26 -1.07 -8.95
N ALA A 483 37.87 -0.06 -8.33
CA ALA A 483 38.83 0.83 -8.98
C ALA A 483 40.06 0.09 -9.51
N ARG A 484 40.57 -0.91 -8.76
CA ARG A 484 41.69 -1.76 -9.22
C ARG A 484 41.28 -2.66 -10.38
N ALA A 485 40.10 -3.25 -10.34
CA ALA A 485 39.57 -4.08 -11.42
C ALA A 485 39.42 -3.27 -12.71
N LEU A 486 38.85 -2.06 -12.61
CA LEU A 486 38.72 -1.13 -13.72
C LEU A 486 40.08 -0.72 -14.30
N LEU A 487 41.02 -0.28 -13.44
CA LEU A 487 42.35 0.13 -13.88
C LEU A 487 43.08 -1.01 -14.60
N ARG A 488 42.96 -2.24 -14.10
CA ARG A 488 43.56 -3.43 -14.72
C ARG A 488 42.93 -3.73 -16.08
N ALA A 489 41.61 -3.62 -16.20
CA ALA A 489 40.91 -3.79 -17.48
C ALA A 489 41.35 -2.71 -18.50
N MET A 490 41.35 -1.43 -18.11
CA MET A 490 41.68 -0.32 -19.01
C MET A 490 43.14 -0.31 -19.46
N THR A 491 44.09 -0.58 -18.56
CA THR A 491 45.52 -0.67 -18.91
C THR A 491 45.82 -1.84 -19.86
N SER A 492 45.15 -2.98 -19.67
CA SER A 492 45.28 -4.13 -20.58
C SER A 492 44.73 -3.85 -21.99
N GLY A 493 43.63 -3.09 -22.08
CA GLY A 493 43.06 -2.66 -23.35
C GLY A 493 43.90 -1.58 -24.05
N HIS A 494 44.50 -0.67 -23.29
CA HIS A 494 45.35 0.41 -23.82
C HIS A 494 46.67 -0.15 -24.40
N ALA A 495 47.29 -1.12 -23.72
CA ALA A 495 48.49 -1.80 -24.21
C ALA A 495 48.26 -2.55 -25.54
N ARG A 496 47.05 -3.11 -25.75
CA ARG A 496 46.64 -3.76 -27.01
C ARG A 496 46.33 -2.80 -28.15
N ARG A 497 46.12 -1.51 -27.88
CA ARG A 497 45.84 -0.48 -28.91
C ARG A 497 47.11 0.26 -29.34
N GLN A 498 48.15 0.25 -28.51
CA GLN A 498 49.44 0.90 -28.80
C GLN A 498 50.49 -0.04 -29.41
N GLY A 499 50.29 -1.36 -29.32
CA GLY A 499 51.06 -2.37 -30.05
C GLY A 499 50.29 -2.86 -31.26
#